data_AF-A0A1J3FJN0-F1
#
_entry.id   AF-A0A1J3FJN0-F1
#
_cell.length_a   1.000
_cell.length_b   1.000
_cell.length_c   1.000
_cell.angle_alpha   90.00
_cell.angle_beta   90.00
_cell.angle_gamma   90.00
#
_symmetry.space_group_name_H-M   'P 1'
#
loop_
_entity.id
_entity.type
_entity.pdbx_description
1 polymer ?
#
loop_
_entity_poly.entity_id
_entity_poly.type
_entity_poly.pdbx_seq_one_letter_code
_entity_poly.pdbx_strand_id
1 'polypeptide(L)'
;NTRTLSFGDAEHISKNSPRYILSLLSKIDTWNRKEEISHSLTKFLRYNPINEFEPFYESLGLCPPEIPRFLQRDKVLLSDDGLMFENFHVLCYYGIPRSKIGRVYKEAREVFGYENGVLASKLEAYESLGVKKPV
;
A
#
# COMPACT_ATOMS: atom_id res chain seq x y z
N ASN A 1 -19.47 8.15 -4.29
CA ASN A 1 -18.39 7.30 -3.75
C ASN A 1 -17.25 8.18 -3.30
N THR A 2 -17.09 8.38 -2.00
CA THR A 2 -15.85 8.92 -1.44
C THR A 2 -14.72 7.97 -1.82
N ARG A 3 -13.64 8.51 -2.40
CA ARG A 3 -12.43 7.79 -2.82
C ARG A 3 -11.59 7.32 -1.61
N THR A 4 -12.25 6.90 -0.54
CA THR A 4 -11.64 6.62 0.75
C THR A 4 -11.24 5.16 0.81
N LEU A 5 -9.95 4.93 1.07
CA LEU A 5 -9.40 3.64 1.47
C LEU A 5 -10.25 3.01 2.59
N SER A 6 -10.43 1.69 2.55
CA SER A 6 -11.14 1.00 3.62
C SER A 6 -10.42 1.19 4.96
N PHE A 7 -11.16 1.25 6.07
CA PHE A 7 -10.54 1.40 7.39
C PHE A 7 -9.55 0.26 7.68
N GLY A 8 -9.89 -0.98 7.31
CA GLY A 8 -9.02 -2.13 7.52
C GLY A 8 -7.70 -2.04 6.75
N ASP A 9 -7.74 -1.52 5.52
CA ASP A 9 -6.51 -1.31 4.74
C ASP A 9 -5.71 -0.12 5.28
N ALA A 10 -6.37 0.98 5.63
CA ALA A 10 -5.71 2.14 6.25
C ALA A 10 -4.99 1.75 7.57
N GLU A 11 -5.67 0.97 8.41
CA GLU A 11 -5.12 0.48 9.68
C GLU A 11 -3.94 -0.47 9.44
N HIS A 12 -4.07 -1.41 8.50
CA HIS A 12 -2.97 -2.32 8.15
C HIS A 12 -1.76 -1.56 7.62
N ILE A 13 -1.96 -0.62 6.69
CA ILE A 13 -0.89 0.19 6.11
C ILE A 13 -0.19 0.98 7.21
N SER A 14 -0.94 1.66 8.09
CA SER A 14 -0.37 2.43 9.20
C SER A 14 0.46 1.56 10.16
N LYS A 15 -0.02 0.36 10.51
CA LYS A 15 0.68 -0.55 11.44
C LYS A 15 1.94 -1.18 10.84
N ASN A 16 2.01 -1.31 9.52
CA ASN A 16 3.10 -2.00 8.83
C ASN A 16 4.04 -1.05 8.04
N SER A 17 3.94 0.27 8.24
CA SER A 17 4.83 1.28 7.64
C SER A 17 5.59 2.13 8.66
N PRO A 18 6.26 1.52 9.66
CA PRO A 18 6.85 2.26 10.77
C PRO A 18 7.93 3.25 10.34
N ARG A 19 8.71 2.96 9.29
CA ARG A 19 9.79 3.86 8.85
C ARG A 19 9.22 5.08 8.15
N TYR A 20 8.17 4.92 7.35
CA TYR A 20 7.42 6.03 6.78
C TYR A 20 6.84 6.92 7.88
N ILE A 21 6.16 6.33 8.87
CA ILE A 21 5.57 7.09 9.98
C ILE A 21 6.65 7.85 10.77
N LEU A 22 7.79 7.22 11.08
CA LEU A 22 8.89 7.89 11.77
C LEU A 22 9.48 9.04 10.92
N SER A 23 9.62 8.84 9.61
CA SER A 23 10.06 9.88 8.66
C SER A 23 9.06 11.03 8.52
N LEU A 24 7.77 10.74 8.63
CA LEU A 24 6.72 11.77 8.64
C LEU A 24 6.78 12.57 9.95
N LEU A 25 6.86 11.89 11.09
CA LEU A 25 6.93 12.52 12.41
C LEU A 25 8.19 13.38 12.59
N SER A 26 9.32 12.99 11.99
CA SER A 26 10.56 13.78 12.07
C SER A 26 10.49 15.12 11.31
N LYS A 27 9.55 15.27 10.37
CA LYS A 27 9.30 16.51 9.61
C LYS A 27 8.32 17.45 10.33
N ILE A 28 7.65 16.96 11.37
CA ILE A 28 6.70 17.75 12.15
C ILE A 28 7.47 18.41 13.29
N ASP A 29 7.36 19.72 13.37
CA ASP A 29 7.92 20.48 14.48
C ASP A 29 7.13 20.19 15.76
N THR A 30 7.55 19.14 16.47
CA THR A 30 6.99 18.72 17.76
C THR A 30 7.68 19.41 18.94
N TRP A 31 8.62 20.33 18.67
CA TRP A 31 9.42 20.99 19.70
C TRP A 31 8.59 21.92 20.59
N ASN A 32 7.51 22.48 20.04
CA ASN A 32 6.59 23.31 20.80
C ASN A 32 5.61 22.44 21.59
N ARG A 33 6.02 22.00 22.79
CA ARG A 33 5.26 21.12 23.73
C ARG A 33 3.84 21.58 24.12
N LYS A 34 3.35 22.69 23.58
CA LYS A 34 2.02 23.25 23.80
C LYS A 34 0.99 22.83 22.74
N GLU A 35 1.41 22.46 21.52
CA GLU A 35 0.48 21.98 20.50
C GLU A 35 0.27 20.47 20.61
N GLU A 36 -0.98 20.02 20.52
CA GLU A 36 -1.31 18.60 20.41
C GLU A 36 -0.75 18.03 19.10
N ILE A 37 -0.19 16.81 19.14
CA ILE A 37 0.37 16.11 17.97
C ILE A 37 -0.65 16.06 16.82
N SER A 38 -1.92 15.81 17.11
CA SER A 38 -3.01 15.80 16.13
C SER A 38 -3.15 17.13 15.40
N HIS A 39 -2.97 18.25 16.10
CA HIS A 39 -3.05 19.59 15.52
C HIS A 39 -1.85 19.86 14.60
N SER A 40 -0.63 19.61 15.08
CA SER A 40 0.59 19.83 14.30
C SER A 40 0.64 18.92 13.07
N LEU A 41 0.20 17.67 13.19
CA LEU A 41 0.04 16.74 12.07
C LEU A 41 -0.99 17.25 11.05
N THR A 42 -2.18 17.67 11.51
CA THR A 42 -3.23 18.22 10.63
C THR A 42 -2.74 19.45 9.87
N LYS A 43 -2.00 20.34 10.55
CA LYS A 43 -1.41 21.54 9.96
C LYS A 43 -0.34 21.19 8.92
N PHE A 44 0.54 20.24 9.22
CA PHE A 44 1.59 19.80 8.30
C PHE A 44 0.99 19.16 7.03
N LEU A 45 0.04 18.24 7.20
CA LEU A 45 -0.58 17.50 6.09
C LEU A 45 -1.44 18.38 5.16
N ARG A 46 -1.93 19.53 5.66
CA ARG A 46 -2.62 20.53 4.82
C ARG A 46 -1.75 21.04 3.67
N TYR A 47 -0.44 21.15 3.89
CA TYR A 47 0.51 21.68 2.90
C TYR A 47 1.46 20.62 2.33
N ASN A 48 1.46 19.41 2.92
CA ASN A 48 2.32 18.30 2.54
C ASN A 48 1.44 17.05 2.39
N PRO A 49 0.67 16.93 1.28
CA PRO A 49 -0.17 15.76 1.07
C PRO A 49 0.67 14.48 1.02
N ILE A 50 0.13 13.41 1.60
CA ILE A 50 0.75 12.10 1.59
C ILE A 50 0.60 11.47 0.21
N ASN A 51 1.69 10.93 -0.33
CA ASN A 51 1.61 9.92 -1.38
C ASN A 51 1.25 8.58 -0.73
N GLU A 52 0.02 8.11 -0.88
CA GLU A 52 -0.51 6.89 -0.25
C GLU A 52 0.26 5.63 -0.67
N PHE A 53 0.93 5.65 -1.83
CA PHE A 53 1.74 4.53 -2.30
C PHE A 53 3.01 4.33 -1.45
N GLU A 54 3.55 5.37 -0.83
CA GLU A 54 4.75 5.24 0.01
C GLU A 54 4.53 4.33 1.22
N PRO A 55 3.61 4.62 2.15
CA PRO A 55 3.34 3.73 3.27
C PRO A 55 2.72 2.41 2.82
N PHE A 56 1.95 2.40 1.72
CA PHE A 56 1.41 1.17 1.16
C PHE A 56 2.53 0.20 0.77
N TYR A 57 3.50 0.62 -0.03
CA TYR A 57 4.60 -0.24 -0.47
C TYR A 57 5.46 -0.73 0.70
N GLU A 58 5.73 0.12 1.70
CA GLU A 58 6.41 -0.33 2.92
C GLU A 58 5.59 -1.43 3.63
N SER A 59 4.27 -1.25 3.73
CA SER A 59 3.37 -2.24 4.36
C SER A 59 3.33 -3.59 3.64
N LEU A 60 3.69 -3.62 2.36
CA LEU A 60 3.82 -4.84 1.56
C LEU A 60 5.18 -5.53 1.72
N GLY A 61 6.07 -4.98 2.54
CA GLY A 61 7.41 -5.51 2.81
C GLY A 61 8.49 -5.00 1.86
N LEU A 62 8.24 -3.96 1.05
CA LEU A 62 9.28 -3.31 0.26
C LEU A 62 10.19 -2.46 1.16
N CYS A 63 11.48 -2.41 0.81
CA CYS A 63 12.44 -1.65 1.59
C CYS A 63 12.32 -0.14 1.26
N PRO A 64 12.27 0.77 2.25
CA PRO A 64 12.07 2.19 1.96
C PRO A 64 13.03 2.83 0.94
N PRO A 65 14.33 2.49 0.89
CA PRO A 65 15.24 3.05 -0.14
C PRO A 65 14.92 2.65 -1.59
N GLU A 66 14.15 1.58 -1.82
CA GLU A 66 13.72 1.19 -3.18
C GLU A 66 12.32 1.73 -3.54
N ILE A 67 11.49 2.07 -2.56
CA ILE A 67 10.12 2.57 -2.77
C ILE A 67 10.04 3.70 -3.81
N PRO A 68 10.91 4.73 -3.78
CA PRO A 68 10.86 5.82 -4.76
C PRO A 68 10.96 5.38 -6.23
N ARG A 69 11.52 4.18 -6.50
CA ARG A 69 11.64 3.63 -7.87
C ARG A 69 10.31 3.10 -8.41
N PHE A 70 9.34 2.84 -7.53
CA PHE A 70 8.04 2.29 -7.87
C PHE A 70 6.94 3.36 -7.94
N LEU A 71 7.18 4.52 -7.33
CA LEU A 71 6.23 5.64 -7.32
C LEU A 71 6.02 6.20 -8.73
N GLN A 72 4.75 6.39 -9.09
CA GLN A 72 4.34 7.08 -10.31
C GLN A 72 4.18 8.56 -9.99
N ARG A 73 4.69 9.46 -10.86
CA ARG A 73 4.70 10.91 -10.58
C ARG A 73 3.30 11.53 -10.61
N ASP A 74 2.39 10.90 -11.33
CA ASP A 74 1.01 11.35 -11.58
C ASP A 74 -0.03 10.70 -10.66
N LYS A 75 0.39 9.74 -9.80
CA LYS A 75 -0.51 9.02 -8.90
C LYS A 75 -0.03 9.16 -7.46
N VAL A 76 -0.92 9.67 -6.62
CA VAL A 76 -0.63 9.89 -5.19
C VAL A 76 -1.65 9.24 -4.28
N LEU A 77 -2.84 8.89 -4.80
CA LEU A 77 -3.85 8.14 -4.07
C LEU A 77 -3.90 6.70 -4.60
N LEU A 78 -4.08 5.71 -3.72
CA LEU A 78 -4.24 4.32 -4.16
C LEU A 78 -5.43 4.16 -5.10
N SER A 79 -6.46 4.99 -4.92
CA SER A 79 -7.62 5.04 -5.81
C SER A 79 -7.31 5.52 -7.24
N ASP A 80 -6.15 6.16 -7.48
CA ASP A 80 -5.69 6.56 -8.82
C ASP A 80 -5.25 5.34 -9.64
N ASP A 81 -4.97 4.20 -9.00
CA ASP A 81 -4.60 2.94 -9.65
C ASP A 81 -5.51 1.78 -9.19
N GLY A 82 -6.79 1.85 -9.59
CA GLY A 82 -7.81 0.90 -9.17
C GLY A 82 -7.50 -0.56 -9.55
N LEU A 83 -6.90 -0.80 -10.72
CA LEU A 83 -6.51 -2.17 -11.14
C LEU A 83 -5.40 -2.74 -10.26
N MET A 84 -4.39 -1.92 -9.94
CA MET A 84 -3.32 -2.33 -9.02
C MET A 84 -3.90 -2.73 -7.67
N PHE A 85 -4.79 -1.89 -7.14
CA PHE A 85 -5.36 -2.11 -5.81
C PHE A 85 -6.35 -3.30 -5.77
N GLU A 86 -7.12 -3.51 -6.83
CA GLU A 86 -8.01 -4.68 -6.97
C GLU A 86 -7.20 -5.99 -7.05
N ASN A 87 -6.14 -6.03 -7.88
CA ASN A 87 -5.28 -7.20 -7.98
C ASN A 87 -4.52 -7.48 -6.68
N PHE A 88 -4.15 -6.43 -5.93
CA PHE A 88 -3.64 -6.58 -4.56
C PHE A 88 -4.66 -7.29 -3.66
N HIS A 89 -5.94 -6.90 -3.70
CA HIS A 89 -6.99 -7.55 -2.94
C HIS A 89 -7.19 -9.01 -3.35
N VAL A 90 -7.15 -9.32 -4.65
CA VAL A 90 -7.21 -10.72 -5.14
C VAL A 90 -6.11 -11.57 -4.51
N LEU A 91 -4.86 -11.09 -4.48
CA LEU A 91 -3.74 -11.81 -3.84
C LEU A 91 -3.95 -11.98 -2.34
N CYS A 92 -4.51 -10.97 -1.65
CA CYS A 92 -4.84 -11.06 -0.23
C CYS A 92 -5.93 -12.11 0.03
N TYR A 93 -7.03 -12.09 -0.74
CA TYR A 93 -8.14 -13.03 -0.60
C TYR A 93 -7.75 -14.46 -1.01
N TYR A 94 -6.76 -14.59 -1.90
CA TYR A 94 -6.15 -15.88 -2.22
C TYR A 94 -5.35 -16.47 -1.04
N GLY A 95 -4.99 -15.67 -0.05
CA GLY A 95 -4.25 -16.09 1.14
C GLY A 95 -2.77 -15.73 1.14
N ILE A 96 -2.29 -14.92 0.19
CA ILE A 96 -0.89 -14.48 0.19
C ILE A 96 -0.70 -13.45 1.31
N PRO A 97 0.27 -13.64 2.23
CA PRO A 97 0.53 -12.66 3.28
C PRO A 97 0.86 -11.30 2.67
N ARG A 98 0.20 -10.23 3.15
CA ARG A 98 0.37 -8.86 2.63
C ARG A 98 1.84 -8.42 2.56
N SER A 99 2.64 -8.77 3.58
CA SER A 99 4.08 -8.49 3.66
C SER A 99 4.96 -9.25 2.65
N LYS A 100 4.39 -10.21 1.90
CA LYS A 100 5.06 -10.92 0.79
C LYS A 100 4.63 -10.39 -0.57
N ILE A 101 3.53 -9.65 -0.65
CA ILE A 101 3.02 -9.11 -1.91
C ILE A 101 3.98 -8.07 -2.49
N GLY A 102 4.77 -7.37 -1.66
CA GLY A 102 5.78 -6.42 -2.13
C GLY A 102 6.83 -7.10 -3.01
N ARG A 103 7.20 -8.34 -2.70
CA ARG A 103 8.09 -9.15 -3.53
C ARG A 103 7.46 -9.46 -4.89
N VAL A 104 6.17 -9.82 -4.90
CA VAL A 104 5.42 -10.05 -6.15
C VAL A 104 5.38 -8.77 -6.98
N TYR A 105 5.13 -7.61 -6.36
CA TYR A 105 5.14 -6.32 -7.05
C TYR A 105 6.49 -6.01 -7.70
N LYS A 106 7.58 -6.36 -7.02
CA LYS A 106 8.95 -6.16 -7.51
C LYS A 106 9.33 -7.10 -8.64
N GLU A 107 8.96 -8.38 -8.54
CA GLU A 107 9.40 -9.44 -9.46
C GLU A 107 8.44 -9.67 -10.64
N ALA A 108 7.14 -9.37 -10.46
CA ALA A 108 6.08 -9.63 -11.44
C ALA A 108 5.03 -8.50 -11.42
N ARG A 109 5.48 -7.26 -11.68
CA ARG A 109 4.65 -6.04 -11.59
C ARG A 109 3.42 -6.10 -12.49
N GLU A 110 3.53 -6.76 -13.65
CA GLU A 110 2.46 -6.93 -14.63
C GLU A 110 1.21 -7.61 -14.05
N VAL A 111 1.36 -8.43 -12.99
CA VAL A 111 0.25 -9.07 -12.27
C VAL A 111 -0.75 -8.05 -11.74
N PHE A 112 -0.26 -6.88 -11.33
CA PHE A 112 -1.09 -5.80 -10.79
C PHE A 112 -1.78 -4.98 -11.88
N GLY A 113 -1.37 -5.12 -13.14
CA GLY A 113 -1.99 -4.46 -14.29
C GLY A 113 -3.04 -5.31 -14.99
N TYR A 114 -3.34 -6.52 -14.51
CA TYR A 114 -4.36 -7.37 -15.10
C TYR A 114 -5.76 -6.76 -14.97
N GLU A 115 -6.58 -6.95 -16.00
CA GLU A 115 -7.99 -6.55 -15.97
C GLU A 115 -8.75 -7.32 -14.86
N ASN A 116 -9.85 -6.74 -14.41
CA ASN A 116 -10.67 -7.30 -13.34
C ASN A 116 -11.02 -8.77 -13.59
N GLY A 117 -10.76 -9.62 -12.61
CA GLY A 117 -11.03 -11.06 -12.66
C GLY A 117 -9.96 -11.91 -13.35
N VAL A 118 -9.10 -11.32 -14.20
CA VAL A 118 -8.06 -12.09 -14.93
C VAL A 118 -7.08 -12.75 -13.97
N LEU A 119 -6.64 -12.05 -12.92
CA LEU A 119 -5.75 -12.62 -11.92
C LEU A 119 -6.41 -13.78 -11.16
N ALA A 120 -7.66 -13.62 -10.75
CA ALA A 120 -8.41 -14.66 -10.04
C ALA A 120 -8.56 -15.92 -10.91
N SER A 121 -8.98 -15.78 -12.17
CA SER A 121 -9.10 -16.91 -13.09
C SER A 121 -7.76 -17.60 -13.36
N LYS A 122 -6.65 -16.85 -13.42
CA LYS A 122 -5.31 -17.46 -13.55
C LYS A 122 -4.96 -18.29 -12.31
N LEU A 123 -5.25 -17.79 -11.11
CA LEU A 123 -5.01 -18.51 -9.86
C LEU A 123 -5.85 -19.80 -9.78
N GLU A 124 -7.13 -19.73 -10.12
CA GLU A 124 -8.02 -20.91 -10.22
C GLU A 124 -7.53 -21.93 -11.25
N ALA A 125 -7.03 -21.47 -12.40
CA ALA A 125 -6.43 -22.36 -13.40
C ALA A 125 -5.21 -23.10 -12.84
N TYR A 126 -4.35 -22.45 -12.06
CA TYR A 126 -3.23 -23.12 -11.40
C TYR A 126 -3.69 -24.12 -10.33
N GLU A 127 -4.77 -23.85 -9.60
CA GLU A 127 -5.37 -24.81 -8.67
C GLU A 127 -5.86 -26.07 -9.39
N SER A 128 -6.48 -25.92 -10.57
CA SER A 128 -6.91 -27.05 -11.40
C SER A 128 -5.74 -27.93 -11.87
N LEU A 129 -4.53 -27.36 -11.91
CA LEU A 129 -3.28 -28.06 -12.22
C LEU A 129 -2.55 -28.62 -10.98
N GLY A 130 -3.15 -28.51 -9.79
CA GLY A 130 -2.65 -29.10 -8.55
C GLY A 130 -1.83 -28.15 -7.65
N VAL A 131 -1.75 -26.86 -7.98
CA VAL A 131 -1.18 -25.86 -7.07
C VAL A 131 -2.12 -25.67 -5.88
N LYS A 132 -1.60 -25.79 -4.66
CA LYS A 132 -2.40 -25.57 -3.44
C LYS A 132 -2.33 -24.11 -3.00
N LYS A 133 -3.43 -23.64 -2.40
CA LYS A 133 -3.46 -22.32 -1.74
C LYS A 133 -2.40 -22.24 -0.63
N PRO A 134 -1.87 -21.04 -0.35
CA PRO A 134 -1.06 -20.80 0.85
C PRO A 134 -1.85 -21.22 2.10
N VAL A 135 -1.19 -21.92 3.01
CA VAL A 135 -1.75 -22.35 4.31
C VAL A 135 -1.66 -21.23 5.33
#